data_AF-A0A7W8ZPJ0-F1
#
_entry.id   AF-A0A7W8ZPJ0-F1
#
_cell.length_a   1.000
_cell.length_b   1.000
_cell.length_c   1.000
_cell.angle_alpha   90.00
_cell.angle_beta   90.00
_cell.angle_gamma   90.00
#
_symmetry.space_group_name_H-M   'P 1'
#
loop_
_entity.id
_entity.type
_entity.pdbx_description
1 polymer ?
#
loop_
_entity_poly.entity_id
_entity_poly.type
_entity_poly.pdbx_seq_one_letter_code
_entity_poly.pdbx_strand_id
1 'polypeptide(L)'
;MARAWYAYIGTGSPFLAANYFKATVKPACINGTNICAIYAYNGDLSPQAPLSIRLQGYISNALLSNLAQPQDSGSVKKYVYLKG
;
A
#
# COMPACT_ATOMS: atom_id res chain seq x y z
N MET A 1 -6.97 15.94 -4.19
CA MET A 1 -7.64 14.68 -3.81
C MET A 1 -7.01 14.15 -2.53
N ALA A 2 -7.83 13.83 -1.53
CA ALA A 2 -7.36 13.28 -0.26
C ALA A 2 -6.82 11.85 -0.45
N ARG A 3 -5.88 11.44 0.42
CA ARG A 3 -5.34 10.08 0.47
C ARG A 3 -5.70 9.43 1.80
N ALA A 4 -5.90 8.13 1.80
CA ALA A 4 -6.24 7.34 2.98
C ALA A 4 -5.39 6.06 3.02
N TRP A 5 -5.37 5.42 4.19
CA TRP A 5 -4.78 4.10 4.36
C TRP A 5 -5.78 3.04 3.94
N TYR A 6 -5.29 2.02 3.25
CA TYR A 6 -6.08 0.84 2.92
C TYR A 6 -5.31 -0.42 3.26
N ALA A 7 -5.94 -1.32 4.01
CA ALA A 7 -5.40 -2.61 4.38
C ALA A 7 -5.62 -3.62 3.24
N TYR A 8 -4.62 -4.43 2.97
CA TYR A 8 -4.73 -5.54 2.02
C TYR A 8 -5.41 -6.73 2.69
N ILE A 9 -6.40 -7.32 2.02
CA ILE A 9 -7.16 -8.46 2.56
C ILE A 9 -6.37 -9.77 2.57
N GLY A 10 -5.20 -9.81 1.92
CA GLY A 10 -4.35 -10.99 1.88
C GLY A 10 -4.70 -11.99 0.76
N THR A 11 -5.73 -11.72 -0.03
CA THR A 11 -6.19 -12.59 -1.13
C THR A 11 -6.27 -11.82 -2.44
N GLY A 12 -6.00 -12.53 -3.55
CA GLY A 12 -6.04 -11.98 -4.90
C GLY A 12 -4.74 -11.28 -5.32
N SER A 13 -4.85 -10.40 -6.32
CA SER A 13 -3.72 -9.60 -6.82
C SER A 13 -3.56 -8.33 -5.99
N PRO A 14 -2.35 -7.98 -5.51
CA PRO A 14 -2.08 -6.72 -4.83
C PRO A 14 -2.15 -5.51 -5.77
N PHE A 15 -2.33 -5.71 -7.08
CA PHE A 15 -2.48 -4.60 -8.03
C PHE A 15 -3.94 -4.15 -8.21
N LEU A 16 -4.90 -4.90 -7.65
CA LEU A 16 -6.32 -4.59 -7.75
C LEU A 16 -6.79 -3.81 -6.53
N ALA A 17 -7.33 -2.61 -6.75
CA ALA A 17 -7.90 -1.76 -5.70
C ALA A 17 -9.01 -2.47 -4.89
N ALA A 18 -9.76 -3.38 -5.53
CA ALA A 18 -10.82 -4.15 -4.87
C ALA A 18 -10.32 -5.06 -3.72
N ASN A 19 -9.03 -5.40 -3.71
CA ASN A 19 -8.44 -6.23 -2.65
C ASN A 19 -7.95 -5.40 -1.45
N TYR A 20 -8.38 -4.14 -1.38
CA TYR A 20 -8.01 -3.20 -0.34
C TYR A 20 -9.24 -2.55 0.28
N PHE A 21 -9.26 -2.50 1.62
CA PHE A 21 -10.31 -1.84 2.40
C PHE A 21 -9.76 -0.67 3.19
N LYS A 22 -10.53 0.41 3.27
CA LYS A 22 -10.17 1.62 3.98
C LYS A 22 -9.92 1.31 5.45
N ALA A 23 -8.76 1.71 5.93
CA ALA A 23 -8.40 1.63 7.33
C ALA A 23 -8.66 2.98 8.02
N THR A 24 -9.18 2.92 9.23
CA THR A 24 -9.32 4.10 10.12
C THR A 24 -8.07 4.34 10.95
N VAL A 25 -7.15 3.37 10.99
CA VAL A 25 -5.91 3.40 11.76
C VAL A 25 -4.68 3.43 10.86
N LYS A 26 -3.59 4.03 11.36
CA LYS A 26 -2.30 4.02 10.67
C LYS A 26 -1.67 2.62 10.81
N PRO A 27 -1.11 2.05 9.74
CA PRO A 27 -0.43 0.76 9.81
C PRO A 27 0.80 0.81 10.74
N ALA A 28 0.94 -0.19 11.61
CA ALA A 28 2.12 -0.40 12.46
C ALA A 28 3.16 -1.32 11.81
N CYS A 29 2.72 -2.15 10.86
CA CYS A 29 3.56 -2.96 9.99
C CYS A 29 4.46 -2.06 9.12
N ILE A 30 5.71 -2.44 8.89
CA ILE A 30 6.67 -1.67 8.08
C ILE A 30 7.26 -2.53 6.97
N ASN A 31 7.99 -3.57 7.35
CA ASN A 31 8.67 -4.48 6.45
C ASN A 31 8.11 -5.91 6.61
N GLY A 32 8.32 -6.76 5.62
CA GLY A 32 7.82 -8.13 5.62
C GLY A 32 7.61 -8.69 4.22
N THR A 33 7.08 -9.90 4.14
CA THR A 33 6.92 -10.64 2.87
C THR A 33 5.54 -10.44 2.22
N ASN A 34 4.57 -9.92 2.97
CA ASN A 34 3.20 -9.73 2.50
C ASN A 34 2.79 -8.26 2.56
N ILE A 35 1.96 -7.81 1.62
CA ILE A 35 1.39 -6.45 1.71
C ILE A 35 0.53 -6.35 2.96
N CYS A 36 0.76 -5.29 3.72
CA CYS A 36 -0.05 -4.95 4.88
C CYS A 36 -1.04 -3.84 4.54
N ALA A 37 -0.53 -2.70 4.07
CA ALA A 37 -1.35 -1.54 3.75
C ALA A 37 -0.71 -0.66 2.68
N ILE A 38 -1.55 0.09 1.97
CA ILE A 38 -1.17 1.09 0.99
C ILE A 38 -1.73 2.46 1.34
N TYR A 39 -1.02 3.51 0.96
CA TYR A 39 -1.48 4.89 1.02
C TYR A 39 -1.89 5.34 -0.38
N ALA A 40 -3.19 5.40 -0.63
CA ALA A 40 -3.75 5.63 -1.97
C ALA A 40 -4.77 6.76 -1.97
N TYR A 41 -5.18 7.20 -3.17
CA TYR A 41 -6.23 8.21 -3.30
C TYR A 41 -7.58 7.69 -2.77
N ASN A 42 -8.34 8.57 -2.13
CA ASN A 42 -9.60 8.21 -1.50
C ASN A 42 -10.65 7.79 -2.54
N GLY A 43 -11.20 6.57 -2.42
CA GLY A 43 -12.31 6.04 -3.24
C GLY A 43 -13.44 5.47 -2.39
N ASP A 44 -13.55 5.94 -1.14
CA ASP A 44 -14.45 5.46 -0.08
C ASP A 44 -14.00 4.15 0.56
N LEU A 45 -14.71 3.03 0.32
CA LEU A 45 -14.39 1.75 0.95
C LEU A 45 -13.11 1.12 0.39
N SER A 46 -12.85 1.34 -0.90
CA SER A 46 -11.65 0.88 -1.60
C SER A 46 -10.88 2.08 -2.15
N PRO A 47 -9.59 1.93 -2.47
CA PRO A 47 -8.84 2.95 -3.17
C PRO A 47 -9.51 3.33 -4.47
N GLN A 48 -9.29 4.56 -4.91
CA GLN A 48 -9.65 4.95 -6.27
C GLN A 48 -9.04 3.96 -7.28
N ALA A 49 -9.90 3.38 -8.13
CA ALA A 49 -9.50 2.46 -9.18
C ALA A 49 -9.30 3.20 -10.51
N PRO A 50 -8.32 2.81 -11.34
CA PRO A 50 -7.24 1.88 -11.03
C PRO A 50 -6.20 2.48 -10.08
N LEU A 51 -5.43 1.61 -9.40
CA LEU A 51 -4.26 2.07 -8.64
C LEU A 51 -3.29 2.79 -9.58
N SER A 52 -2.73 3.92 -9.15
CA SER A 52 -1.78 4.68 -9.98
C SER A 52 -0.54 3.84 -10.33
N ILE A 53 0.01 4.01 -11.53
CA ILE A 53 1.21 3.30 -12.01
C ILE A 53 2.39 3.40 -11.03
N ARG A 54 2.59 4.58 -10.42
CA ARG A 54 3.63 4.78 -9.40
C ARG A 54 3.42 3.89 -8.17
N LEU A 55 2.19 3.80 -7.69
CA LEU A 55 1.85 2.95 -6.54
C LEU A 55 2.02 1.47 -6.89
N GLN A 56 1.64 1.05 -8.10
CA GLN A 56 1.90 -0.31 -8.58
C GLN A 56 3.40 -0.62 -8.61
N GLY A 57 4.23 0.29 -9.12
CA GLY A 57 5.69 0.15 -9.06
C GLY A 57 6.23 0.02 -7.63
N TYR A 58 5.68 0.80 -6.68
CA TYR A 58 6.04 0.66 -5.27
C TYR A 58 5.62 -0.69 -4.69
N ILE A 59 4.46 -1.24 -5.06
CA ILE A 59 4.01 -2.57 -4.62
C ILE A 59 4.97 -3.63 -5.13
N SER A 60 5.34 -3.60 -6.41
CA SER A 60 6.30 -4.54 -7.00
C SER A 60 7.65 -4.48 -6.28
N ASN A 61 8.19 -3.27 -6.08
CA ASN A 61 9.46 -3.10 -5.40
C ASN A 61 9.40 -3.53 -3.92
N ALA A 62 8.27 -3.28 -3.24
CA ALA A 62 8.06 -3.67 -1.86
C ALA A 62 8.09 -5.20 -1.71
N LEU A 63 7.39 -5.93 -2.58
CA LEU A 63 7.36 -7.39 -2.59
C LEU A 63 8.73 -8.01 -2.94
N LEU A 64 9.50 -7.39 -3.83
CA LEU A 64 10.83 -7.86 -4.17
C LEU A 64 11.87 -7.59 -3.07
N SER A 65 11.80 -6.42 -2.44
CA SER A 65 12.78 -6.00 -1.41
C SER A 65 12.40 -6.42 0.00
N ASN A 66 11.15 -6.82 0.23
CA ASN A 66 10.55 -6.99 1.57
C ASN A 66 10.62 -5.73 2.45
N LEU A 67 10.76 -4.55 1.82
CA LEU A 67 10.89 -3.26 2.48
C LEU A 67 9.77 -2.29 2.06
N ALA A 68 9.32 -1.45 2.99
CA ALA A 68 8.34 -0.39 2.71
C ALA A 68 8.82 0.54 1.58
N GLN A 69 7.95 0.95 0.65
CA GLN A 69 8.35 1.79 -0.48
C GLN A 69 7.70 3.17 -0.45
N PRO A 70 8.36 4.22 -0.96
CA PRO A 70 9.73 4.26 -1.51
C PRO A 70 10.82 4.24 -0.43
N GLN A 71 11.98 3.66 -0.73
CA GLN A 71 13.15 3.56 0.18
C GLN A 71 14.11 4.78 0.18
N ASP A 72 13.73 5.92 -0.41
CA ASP A 72 14.60 7.11 -0.45
C ASP A 72 15.17 7.50 0.92
N SER A 73 16.42 7.98 0.92
CA SER A 73 17.28 8.29 2.07
C SER A 73 16.82 9.44 2.97
N GLY A 74 15.58 9.91 2.80
CA GLY A 74 14.95 10.92 3.64
C GLY A 74 13.76 10.38 4.43
N SER A 75 13.19 11.22 5.29
CA SER A 75 11.91 10.98 5.98
C SER A 75 10.70 11.07 5.02
N VAL A 76 10.79 10.39 3.88
CA VAL A 76 9.74 10.38 2.86
C VAL A 76 8.62 9.48 3.33
N LYS A 77 7.39 9.99 3.25
CA LYS A 77 6.18 9.22 3.56
C LYS A 77 6.13 7.98 2.67
N LYS A 78 6.13 6.79 3.30
CA LYS A 78 6.01 5.52 2.58
C LYS A 78 4.57 5.36 2.09
N TYR A 79 4.43 4.74 0.92
CA TYR A 79 3.15 4.48 0.27
C TYR A 79 2.73 3.02 0.37
N VAL A 80 3.68 2.11 0.54
CA VAL A 80 3.41 0.68 0.65
C VAL A 80 4.13 0.16 1.88
N TYR A 81 3.37 -0.53 2.73
CA TYR A 81 3.84 -1.14 3.97
C TYR A 81 3.60 -2.65 3.90
N LEU A 82 4.53 -3.41 4.44
CA LEU A 82 4.51 -4.87 4.44
C LEU A 82 4.40 -5.40 5.87
N LYS A 83 3.93 -6.64 6.01
CA LYS A 83 3.87 -7.42 7.26
C LYS A 83 4.52 -8.79 7.06
N GLY A 84 5.16 -9.28 8.12
CA GLY A 84 5.66 -10.65 8.26
C GLY A 84 4.74 -11.47 9.16
#